data_AF-A0A0F8XU78-F1
#
_entry.id   AF-A0A0F8XU78-F1
#
_cell.length_a   1.000
_cell.length_b   1.000
_cell.length_c   1.000
_cell.angle_alpha   90.00
_cell.angle_beta   90.00
_cell.angle_gamma   90.00
#
_symmetry.space_group_name_H-M   'P 1'
#
loop_
_entity.id
_entity.type
_entity.pdbx_description
1 polymer ?
#
loop_
_entity_poly.entity_id
_entity_poly.type
_entity_poly.pdbx_seq_one_letter_code
_entity_poly.pdbx_strand_id
1 'polypeptide(L)'
;MARRIQIFISNNWGREVFGYFVLGVLFIGAISLLYYLIFKLKIRAPSNYIWLFIVVGLYVYFTLNLWKAPEEAVHFLEYGLLGFFLFKALTYHIRDKSIYVTATFFALFVGTIDEILQWMIPLRYWDFRDVGLNCLSGGLFQLAVWKVVKPNMISKKINAKSLRIFTSIFTSCLIILGLCASNTTQRVASYTKKIPRLSFLQKEEPMSEFGYKYKDPEIGIFYSRLSPKNLQKTDNLRREQYAQILNESVDKDYEQFLREYNPIADSFMHELRVHIFRRDEYFKKGKSTSNLNEKKEFYLIAYKENLILEKYFSHSIEKSVYHWHKDI
;
A
#
# COMPACT_ATOMS: atom_id res chain seq x y z
N MET A 1 -6.02 -1.46 19.36
CA MET A 1 -6.32 -0.12 19.91
C MET A 1 -6.55 0.91 18.81
N ALA A 2 -5.62 1.08 17.86
CA ALA A 2 -5.75 2.01 16.72
C ALA A 2 -7.04 1.85 15.88
N ARG A 3 -7.44 0.61 15.53
CA ARG A 3 -8.67 0.36 14.75
C ARG A 3 -9.96 0.81 15.45
N ARG A 4 -10.03 0.73 16.79
CA ARG A 4 -11.19 1.22 17.56
C ARG A 4 -11.27 2.74 17.52
N ILE A 5 -10.13 3.41 17.59
CA ILE A 5 -10.03 4.88 17.48
C ILE A 5 -10.41 5.33 16.06
N GLN A 6 -9.93 4.61 15.03
CA GLN A 6 -10.31 4.87 13.63
C GLN A 6 -11.81 4.74 13.40
N ILE A 7 -12.43 3.64 13.86
CA ILE A 7 -13.88 3.43 13.72
C ILE A 7 -14.65 4.53 14.47
N PHE A 8 -14.23 4.86 15.70
CA PHE A 8 -14.87 5.92 16.48
C PHE A 8 -14.80 7.28 15.79
N ILE A 9 -13.62 7.70 15.33
CA ILE A 9 -13.45 9.00 14.65
C ILE A 9 -14.20 9.01 13.33
N SER A 10 -14.12 7.93 12.55
CA SER A 10 -14.84 7.81 11.28
C SER A 10 -16.35 7.93 11.47
N ASN A 11 -16.91 7.30 12.51
CA ASN A 11 -18.35 7.29 12.75
C ASN A 11 -18.88 8.61 13.29
N ASN A 12 -18.07 9.35 14.05
CA ASN A 12 -18.55 10.58 14.68
C ASN A 12 -18.20 11.82 13.86
N TRP A 13 -16.96 11.94 13.36
CA TRP A 13 -16.40 13.21 12.88
C TRP A 13 -15.91 13.15 11.42
N GLY A 14 -16.00 11.99 10.77
CA GLY A 14 -15.52 11.79 9.41
C GLY A 14 -14.01 11.51 9.34
N ARG A 15 -13.58 10.79 8.29
CA ARG A 15 -12.18 10.34 8.14
C ARG A 15 -11.21 11.49 7.83
N GLU A 16 -11.69 12.60 7.27
CA GLU A 16 -10.87 13.75 6.89
C GLU A 16 -10.16 14.41 8.07
N VAL A 17 -10.69 14.24 9.30
CA VAL A 17 -10.07 14.73 10.54
C VAL A 17 -8.63 14.27 10.68
N PHE A 18 -8.30 13.05 10.24
CA PHE A 18 -6.93 12.54 10.27
C PHE A 18 -6.00 13.36 9.36
N GLY A 19 -6.46 13.72 8.15
CA GLY A 19 -5.70 14.54 7.22
C GLY A 19 -5.47 15.96 7.76
N TYR A 20 -6.52 16.60 8.29
CA TYR A 20 -6.40 17.91 8.93
C TYR A 20 -5.49 17.90 10.16
N PHE A 21 -5.57 16.85 10.98
CA PHE A 21 -4.68 16.66 12.12
C PHE A 21 -3.20 16.63 11.68
N VAL A 22 -2.88 15.84 10.66
CA VAL A 22 -1.52 15.75 10.12
C VAL A 22 -1.04 17.10 9.59
N LEU A 23 -1.87 17.80 8.81
CA LEU A 23 -1.54 19.14 8.31
C LEU A 23 -1.33 20.14 9.45
N GLY A 24 -2.14 20.09 10.51
CA GLY A 24 -1.99 20.91 11.70
C GLY A 24 -0.68 20.66 12.43
N VAL A 25 -0.31 19.39 12.65
CA VAL A 25 0.97 19.01 13.27
C VAL A 25 2.14 19.46 12.40
N LEU A 26 2.07 19.28 11.07
CA LEU A 26 3.10 19.74 10.14
C LEU A 26 3.26 21.27 10.18
N PHE A 27 2.16 22.02 10.22
CA PHE A 27 2.18 23.48 10.31
C PHE A 27 2.83 23.97 11.61
N ILE A 28 2.41 23.43 12.76
CA ILE A 28 2.98 23.75 14.06
C ILE A 28 4.47 23.37 14.11
N GLY A 29 4.82 22.19 13.59
CA GLY A 29 6.21 21.73 13.49
C GLY A 29 7.07 22.64 12.61
N ALA A 30 6.55 23.08 11.47
CA ALA A 30 7.24 24.00 10.56
C ALA A 30 7.48 25.37 11.21
N ILE A 31 6.48 25.95 11.89
CA ILE A 31 6.61 27.21 12.64
C ILE A 31 7.63 27.06 13.76
N SER A 32 7.55 25.98 14.53
CA SER A 32 8.46 25.71 15.65
C SER A 32 9.91 25.58 15.16
N LEU A 33 10.11 24.88 14.05
CA LEU A 33 11.43 24.74 13.43
C LEU A 33 11.93 26.07 12.86
N LEU A 34 11.07 26.85 12.19
CA LEU A 34 11.40 28.18 11.69
C LEU A 34 11.83 29.11 12.83
N TYR A 35 11.06 29.14 13.93
CA TYR A 35 11.41 29.86 15.15
C TYR A 35 12.76 29.41 15.70
N TYR A 36 13.00 28.10 15.79
CA TYR A 36 14.26 27.56 16.27
C TYR A 36 15.46 27.97 15.39
N LEU A 37 15.31 27.94 14.06
CA LEU A 37 16.36 28.36 13.12
C LEU A 37 16.71 29.84 13.26
N ILE A 38 15.69 30.71 13.34
CA ILE A 38 15.86 32.17 13.39
C ILE A 38 16.39 32.63 14.75
N PHE A 39 15.76 32.19 15.84
CA PHE A 39 16.00 32.77 17.17
C PHE A 39 17.02 32.00 17.99
N LYS A 40 17.06 30.66 17.88
CA LYS A 40 17.98 29.83 18.68
C LYS A 40 19.28 29.56 17.93
N LEU A 41 19.21 29.09 16.69
CA LEU A 41 20.40 28.80 15.89
C LEU A 41 20.96 30.02 15.15
N LYS A 42 20.19 31.11 15.06
CA LYS A 42 20.57 32.36 14.37
C LYS A 42 21.05 32.13 12.93
N ILE A 43 20.47 31.15 12.25
CA ILE A 43 20.83 30.79 10.87
C ILE A 43 20.24 31.84 9.92
N ARG A 44 21.08 32.54 9.16
CA ARG A 44 20.64 33.56 8.19
C ARG A 44 20.73 33.10 6.72
N ALA A 45 21.20 31.88 6.47
CA ALA A 45 21.43 31.38 5.12
C ALA A 45 20.10 31.07 4.38
N PRO A 46 19.79 31.73 3.25
CA PRO A 46 18.54 31.52 2.50
C PRO A 46 18.31 30.05 2.11
N SER A 47 19.39 29.33 1.80
CA SER A 47 19.32 27.92 1.43
C SER A 47 18.59 27.04 2.46
N ASN A 48 18.75 27.32 3.76
CA ASN A 48 18.13 26.51 4.81
C ASN A 48 16.60 26.68 4.81
N TYR A 49 16.12 27.89 4.54
CA TYR A 49 14.70 28.22 4.44
C TYR A 49 14.07 27.66 3.16
N ILE A 50 14.79 27.70 2.04
CA ILE A 50 14.36 27.06 0.79
C ILE A 50 14.21 25.54 1.00
N TRP A 51 15.19 24.90 1.63
CA TRP A 51 15.10 23.46 1.94
C TRP A 51 13.99 23.14 2.93
N LEU A 52 13.74 24.01 3.92
CA LEU A 52 12.60 23.85 4.83
C LEU A 52 11.28 23.91 4.06
N PHE A 53 11.12 24.91 3.19
CA PHE A 53 9.93 25.05 2.35
C PHE A 53 9.74 23.84 1.43
N ILE A 54 10.81 23.34 0.80
CA ILE A 54 10.74 22.14 -0.04
C ILE A 54 10.31 20.92 0.76
N VAL A 55 10.92 20.66 1.93
CA VAL A 55 10.57 19.47 2.72
C VAL A 55 9.14 19.55 3.26
N VAL A 56 8.73 20.70 3.80
CA VAL A 56 7.35 20.91 4.27
C VAL A 56 6.37 20.79 3.12
N GLY A 57 6.67 21.39 1.97
CA GLY A 57 5.85 21.31 0.76
C GLY A 57 5.68 19.88 0.26
N LEU A 58 6.75 19.07 0.28
CA LEU A 58 6.67 17.64 -0.04
C LEU A 58 5.82 16.87 0.97
N TYR A 59 5.97 17.12 2.27
CA TYR A 59 5.13 16.49 3.29
C TYR A 59 3.64 16.83 3.11
N VAL A 60 3.32 18.10 2.82
CA VAL A 60 1.96 18.54 2.52
C VAL A 60 1.45 17.87 1.25
N TYR A 61 2.23 17.88 0.17
CA TYR A 61 1.87 17.24 -1.09
C TYR A 61 1.54 15.76 -0.93
N PHE A 62 2.39 14.99 -0.24
CA PHE A 62 2.12 13.56 0.01
C PHE A 62 0.93 13.36 0.94
N THR A 63 0.76 14.20 1.97
CA THR A 63 -0.43 14.16 2.84
C THR A 63 -1.72 14.37 2.05
N LEU A 64 -1.74 15.33 1.12
CA LEU A 64 -2.89 15.60 0.25
C LEU A 64 -3.14 14.48 -0.76
N ASN A 65 -2.08 13.84 -1.28
CA ASN A 65 -2.24 12.66 -2.13
C ASN A 65 -2.85 11.46 -1.39
N LEU A 66 -2.66 11.39 -0.06
CA LEU A 66 -3.21 10.36 0.81
C LEU A 66 -4.60 10.73 1.36
N TRP A 67 -5.25 11.79 0.87
CA TRP A 67 -6.54 12.26 1.40
C TRP A 67 -7.67 11.23 1.29
N LYS A 68 -7.59 10.33 0.30
CA LYS A 68 -8.55 9.23 0.11
C LYS A 68 -8.43 8.14 1.20
N ALA A 69 -7.28 8.05 1.86
CA ALA A 69 -6.98 7.13 2.95
C ALA A 69 -6.23 7.92 4.04
N PRO A 70 -6.90 8.84 4.75
CA PRO A 70 -6.24 9.84 5.59
C PRO A 70 -5.57 9.21 6.82
N GLU A 71 -5.89 7.98 7.19
CA GLU A 71 -5.09 7.18 8.11
C GLU A 71 -3.66 6.89 7.63
N GLU A 72 -3.43 6.73 6.32
CA GLU A 72 -2.10 6.55 5.74
C GLU A 72 -1.26 7.83 5.91
N ALA A 73 -1.90 9.01 5.93
CA ALA A 73 -1.21 10.27 6.21
C ALA A 73 -0.70 10.36 7.66
N VAL A 74 -1.44 9.80 8.62
CA VAL A 74 -0.98 9.70 10.01
C VAL A 74 0.25 8.80 10.09
N HIS A 75 0.19 7.65 9.43
CA HIS A 75 1.31 6.73 9.36
C HIS A 75 2.55 7.35 8.69
N PHE A 76 2.33 8.10 7.61
CA PHE A 76 3.38 8.87 6.95
C PHE A 76 4.05 9.86 7.92
N LEU A 77 3.28 10.56 8.77
CA LEU A 77 3.84 11.42 9.80
C LEU A 77 4.63 10.63 10.87
N GLU A 78 4.10 9.48 11.32
CA GLU A 78 4.75 8.59 12.30
C GLU A 78 6.13 8.13 11.82
N TYR A 79 6.27 7.75 10.55
CA TYR A 79 7.57 7.36 9.98
C TYR A 79 8.55 8.53 9.84
N GLY A 80 8.03 9.75 9.69
CA GLY A 80 8.85 10.97 9.73
C GLY A 80 9.46 11.16 11.12
N LEU A 81 8.64 11.00 12.16
CA LEU A 81 9.08 11.02 13.56
C LEU A 81 10.01 9.86 13.89
N LEU A 82 9.78 8.66 13.34
CA LEU A 82 10.72 7.54 13.45
C LEU A 82 12.08 7.92 12.86
N GLY A 83 12.11 8.62 11.72
CA GLY A 83 13.34 9.18 11.14
C GLY A 83 14.12 10.05 12.12
N PHE A 84 13.45 10.89 12.92
CA PHE A 84 14.10 11.66 13.98
C PHE A 84 14.76 10.78 15.03
N PHE A 85 14.03 9.78 15.54
CA PHE A 85 14.54 8.88 16.57
C PHE A 85 15.69 8.02 16.07
N LEU A 86 15.61 7.54 14.82
CA LEU A 86 16.70 6.81 14.17
C LEU A 86 17.95 7.67 14.02
N PHE A 87 17.81 8.93 13.59
CA PHE A 87 18.94 9.86 13.57
C PHE A 87 19.54 10.02 14.97
N LYS A 88 18.71 10.28 15.99
CA LYS A 88 19.16 10.45 17.38
C LYS A 88 19.83 9.20 17.96
N ALA A 89 19.37 8.01 17.61
CA ALA A 89 19.98 6.75 18.07
C ALA A 89 21.30 6.49 17.33
N LEU A 90 21.36 6.76 16.03
CA LEU A 90 22.55 6.47 15.23
C LEU A 90 23.70 7.46 15.48
N THR A 91 23.46 8.67 15.98
CA THR A 91 24.54 9.62 16.32
C THR A 91 25.49 9.10 17.41
N TYR A 92 25.08 8.11 18.21
CA TYR A 92 25.96 7.42 19.16
C TYR A 92 27.00 6.53 18.48
N HIS A 93 26.74 6.09 17.24
CA HIS A 93 27.59 5.15 16.51
C HIS A 93 28.19 5.73 15.22
N ILE A 94 27.49 6.67 14.56
CA ILE A 94 27.84 7.27 13.28
C ILE A 94 27.89 8.79 13.47
N ARG A 95 29.06 9.39 13.24
CA ARG A 95 29.26 10.85 13.32
C ARG A 95 29.71 11.46 12.00
N ASP A 96 29.33 10.85 10.89
CA ASP A 96 29.61 11.35 9.55
C ASP A 96 28.36 11.33 8.66
N LYS A 97 28.46 11.87 7.45
CA LYS A 97 27.33 12.05 6.54
C LYS A 97 26.60 10.76 6.16
N SER A 98 27.21 9.59 6.32
CA SER A 98 26.52 8.32 6.06
C SER A 98 25.33 8.08 7.00
N ILE A 99 25.25 8.80 8.13
CA ILE A 99 24.13 8.70 9.08
C ILE A 99 22.78 8.93 8.41
N TYR A 100 22.68 9.90 7.49
CA TYR A 100 21.42 10.25 6.85
C TYR A 100 20.91 9.10 5.99
N VAL A 101 21.77 8.56 5.13
CA VAL A 101 21.40 7.43 4.27
C VAL A 101 21.15 6.17 5.12
N THR A 102 21.99 5.93 6.13
CA THR A 102 21.85 4.79 7.04
C THR A 102 20.52 4.84 7.80
N ALA A 103 20.15 5.99 8.34
CA ALA A 103 18.87 6.19 9.02
C ALA A 103 17.68 5.97 8.08
N THR A 104 17.76 6.43 6.82
CA THR A 104 16.74 6.13 5.80
C THR A 104 16.61 4.62 5.56
N PHE A 105 17.72 3.87 5.47
CA PHE A 105 17.65 2.40 5.32
C PHE A 105 17.13 1.70 6.57
N PHE A 106 17.38 2.22 7.77
CA PHE A 106 16.70 1.72 8.97
C PHE A 106 15.19 1.99 8.93
N ALA A 107 14.75 3.16 8.45
CA ALA A 107 13.33 3.45 8.27
C ALA A 107 12.70 2.51 7.24
N LEU A 108 13.38 2.22 6.12
CA LEU A 108 12.97 1.21 5.15
C LEU A 108 12.86 -0.18 5.79
N PHE A 109 13.86 -0.58 6.57
CA PHE A 109 13.89 -1.89 7.22
C PHE A 109 12.71 -2.05 8.20
N VAL A 110 12.50 -1.06 9.07
CA VAL A 110 11.37 -1.05 10.01
C VAL A 110 10.04 -1.01 9.26
N GLY A 111 9.93 -0.17 8.23
CA GLY A 111 8.74 -0.10 7.36
C GLY A 111 8.41 -1.42 6.68
N THR A 112 9.43 -2.14 6.23
CA THR A 112 9.25 -3.47 5.62
C THR A 112 8.76 -4.48 6.67
N ILE A 113 9.31 -4.44 7.89
CA ILE A 113 8.85 -5.33 8.98
C ILE A 113 7.40 -5.02 9.37
N ASP A 114 7.06 -3.74 9.49
CA ASP A 114 5.70 -3.31 9.83
C ASP A 114 4.70 -3.81 8.80
N GLU A 115 5.00 -3.67 7.51
CA GLU A 115 4.17 -4.22 6.44
C GLU A 115 4.09 -5.77 6.48
N ILE A 116 5.15 -6.47 6.92
CA ILE A 116 5.11 -7.94 7.06
C ILE A 116 4.13 -8.29 8.19
N LEU A 117 4.18 -7.55 9.30
CA LEU A 117 3.28 -7.75 10.42
C LEU A 117 1.84 -7.41 10.03
N GLN A 118 1.63 -6.34 9.25
CA GLN A 118 0.31 -5.99 8.72
C GLN A 118 -0.22 -7.09 7.81
N TRP A 119 0.60 -7.63 6.90
CA TRP A 119 0.22 -8.76 6.05
C TRP A 119 -0.21 -10.00 6.85
N MET A 120 0.38 -10.23 8.03
CA MET A 120 -0.02 -11.32 8.91
C MET A 120 -1.34 -11.06 9.66
N ILE A 121 -1.88 -9.84 9.63
CA ILE A 121 -3.14 -9.47 10.27
C ILE A 121 -4.29 -9.71 9.27
N PRO A 122 -5.39 -10.37 9.68
CA PRO A 122 -6.52 -10.60 8.80
C PRO A 122 -7.08 -9.31 8.20
N LEU A 123 -7.40 -9.36 6.89
CA LEU A 123 -7.95 -8.24 6.10
C LEU A 123 -6.99 -7.06 5.91
N ARG A 124 -5.70 -7.33 5.89
CA ARG A 124 -4.66 -6.38 5.48
C ARG A 124 -3.90 -6.95 4.30
N TYR A 125 -3.59 -6.08 3.36
CA TYR A 125 -2.81 -6.41 2.17
C TYR A 125 -1.39 -5.89 2.35
N TRP A 126 -0.44 -6.63 1.79
CA TRP A 126 0.92 -6.15 1.61
C TRP A 126 0.96 -5.18 0.43
N ASP A 127 1.56 -4.00 0.59
CA ASP A 127 1.83 -3.09 -0.52
C ASP A 127 3.27 -2.55 -0.50
N PHE A 128 4.00 -2.76 -1.59
CA PHE A 128 5.34 -2.18 -1.77
C PHE A 128 5.31 -0.65 -1.82
N ARG A 129 4.17 -0.06 -2.20
CA ARG A 129 3.96 1.38 -2.13
C ARG A 129 4.06 1.87 -0.68
N ASP A 130 3.47 1.16 0.27
CA ASP A 130 3.45 1.57 1.68
C ASP A 130 4.84 1.47 2.30
N VAL A 131 5.59 0.40 1.99
CA VAL A 131 7.02 0.30 2.31
C VAL A 131 7.81 1.49 1.74
N GLY A 132 7.53 1.87 0.48
CA GLY A 132 8.15 3.00 -0.19
C GLY A 132 7.80 4.35 0.46
N LEU A 133 6.54 4.57 0.83
CA LEU A 133 6.07 5.77 1.51
C LEU A 133 6.70 5.92 2.90
N ASN A 134 6.80 4.83 3.66
CA ASN A 134 7.45 4.77 4.96
C ASN A 134 8.93 5.14 4.87
N CYS A 135 9.64 4.57 3.89
CA CYS A 135 11.03 4.92 3.58
C CYS A 135 11.18 6.40 3.16
N LEU A 136 10.30 6.89 2.29
CA LEU A 136 10.29 8.27 1.82
C LEU A 136 10.09 9.24 2.97
N SER A 137 9.16 8.97 3.88
CA SER A 137 8.90 9.83 5.04
C SER A 137 10.14 9.97 5.93
N GLY A 138 10.74 8.84 6.30
CA GLY A 138 11.99 8.81 7.06
C GLY A 138 13.12 9.55 6.33
N GLY A 139 13.23 9.36 5.01
CA GLY A 139 14.21 10.02 4.15
C GLY A 139 14.03 11.54 4.03
N LEU A 140 12.79 12.03 3.91
CA LEU A 140 12.48 13.46 3.94
C LEU A 140 12.86 14.08 5.28
N PHE A 141 12.67 13.35 6.38
CA PHE A 141 13.15 13.80 7.68
C PHE A 141 14.68 13.90 7.71
N GLN A 142 15.40 12.89 7.20
CA GLN A 142 16.87 12.95 7.10
C GLN A 142 17.34 14.11 6.22
N LEU A 143 16.61 14.42 5.14
CA LEU A 143 16.89 15.56 4.28
C LEU A 143 16.71 16.89 5.03
N ALA A 144 15.66 17.02 5.86
CA ALA A 144 15.49 18.18 6.73
C ALA A 144 16.66 18.33 7.70
N VAL A 145 17.05 17.27 8.40
CA VAL A 145 18.20 17.34 9.33
C VAL A 145 19.47 17.75 8.58
N TRP A 146 19.72 17.16 7.41
CA TRP A 146 20.92 17.42 6.62
C TRP A 146 20.99 18.83 6.05
N LYS A 147 19.90 19.34 5.45
CA LYS A 147 19.90 20.59 4.68
C LYS A 147 19.35 21.80 5.44
N VAL A 148 18.45 21.57 6.39
CA VAL A 148 17.80 22.64 7.16
C VAL A 148 18.52 22.89 8.47
N VAL A 149 18.79 21.84 9.26
CA VAL A 149 19.43 21.98 10.58
C VAL A 149 20.95 22.02 10.47
N LYS A 150 21.56 21.18 9.63
CA LYS A 150 23.02 21.09 9.41
C LYS A 150 23.81 20.98 10.74
N PRO A 151 23.60 19.91 11.53
CA PRO A 151 24.24 19.77 12.84
C PRO A 151 25.78 19.72 12.73
N ASN A 152 26.47 20.53 13.54
CA ASN A 152 27.93 20.67 13.53
C ASN A 152 28.69 19.40 13.96
N MET A 153 28.03 18.48 14.66
CA MET A 153 28.64 17.22 15.13
C MET A 153 28.95 16.21 14.02
N ILE A 154 28.50 16.46 12.78
CA ILE A 154 28.61 15.52 11.66
C ILE A 154 29.83 15.85 10.80
N SER A 155 30.81 14.95 10.80
CA SER A 155 32.01 14.99 9.98
C SER A 155 31.69 14.84 8.49
N LYS A 156 32.51 15.48 7.65
CA LYS A 156 32.45 15.33 6.19
C LYS A 156 33.05 14.01 5.69
N LYS A 157 34.03 13.45 6.41
CA LYS A 157 34.73 12.21 6.00
C LYS A 157 33.98 10.99 6.53
N ILE A 158 33.69 10.04 5.64
CA ILE A 158 33.01 8.79 5.98
C ILE A 158 34.01 7.85 6.64
N ASN A 159 33.64 7.29 7.80
CA ASN A 159 34.45 6.30 8.51
C ASN A 159 34.09 4.88 8.03
N ALA A 160 35.09 3.98 7.97
CA ALA A 160 34.91 2.57 7.67
C ALA A 160 33.90 1.87 8.61
N LYS A 161 33.87 2.25 9.91
CA LYS A 161 32.88 1.72 10.85
C LYS A 161 31.45 2.09 10.44
N SER A 162 31.24 3.33 10.04
CA SER A 162 29.94 3.82 9.57
C SER A 162 29.54 3.11 8.27
N LEU A 163 30.49 2.93 7.36
CA LEU A 163 30.27 2.17 6.13
C LEU A 163 29.86 0.72 6.41
N ARG A 164 30.45 0.06 7.42
CA ARG A 164 30.07 -1.30 7.82
C ARG A 164 28.63 -1.39 8.34
N ILE A 165 28.19 -0.40 9.11
CA ILE A 165 26.80 -0.33 9.59
C ILE A 165 25.86 -0.13 8.40
N PHE A 166 26.19 0.84 7.51
CA PHE A 166 25.45 1.10 6.29
C PHE A 166 25.32 -0.15 5.41
N THR A 167 26.43 -0.85 5.12
CA THR A 167 26.39 -2.05 4.27
C THR A 167 25.57 -3.16 4.93
N SER A 168 25.67 -3.33 6.25
CA SER A 168 24.89 -4.33 6.97
C SER A 168 23.38 -4.07 6.88
N ILE A 169 22.93 -2.83 7.12
CA ILE A 169 21.50 -2.50 7.01
C ILE A 169 21.02 -2.53 5.57
N PHE A 170 21.84 -2.08 4.62
CA PHE A 170 21.53 -2.12 3.19
C PHE A 170 21.34 -3.57 2.71
N THR A 171 22.28 -4.47 3.04
CA THR A 171 22.17 -5.90 2.72
C THR A 171 20.95 -6.52 3.40
N SER A 172 20.66 -6.16 4.66
CA SER A 172 19.46 -6.64 5.35
C SER A 172 18.18 -6.20 4.63
N CYS A 173 18.10 -4.96 4.17
CA CYS A 173 16.99 -4.45 3.36
C CYS A 173 16.84 -5.22 2.04
N LEU A 174 17.94 -5.48 1.32
CA LEU A 174 17.90 -6.25 0.08
C LEU A 174 17.40 -7.68 0.31
N ILE A 175 17.88 -8.34 1.36
CA ILE A 175 17.47 -9.69 1.72
C ILE A 175 15.97 -9.71 2.05
N ILE A 176 15.51 -8.85 2.95
CA ILE A 176 14.11 -8.87 3.40
C ILE A 176 13.14 -8.49 2.27
N LEU A 177 13.46 -7.47 1.46
CA LEU A 177 12.64 -7.11 0.30
C LEU A 177 12.65 -8.22 -0.76
N GLY A 178 13.81 -8.86 -1.00
CA GLY A 178 13.91 -10.00 -1.88
C GLY A 178 13.08 -11.21 -1.39
N LEU A 179 13.05 -11.46 -0.09
CA LEU A 179 12.20 -12.47 0.52
C LEU A 179 10.71 -12.13 0.32
N CYS A 180 10.29 -10.89 0.58
CA CYS A 180 8.90 -10.45 0.37
C CYS A 180 8.48 -10.57 -1.10
N ALA A 181 9.29 -10.03 -2.02
CA ALA A 181 9.03 -10.09 -3.46
C ALA A 181 8.98 -11.52 -4.01
N SER A 182 9.71 -12.44 -3.37
CA SER A 182 9.72 -13.85 -3.75
C SER A 182 8.75 -14.71 -2.93
N ASN A 183 8.00 -14.15 -1.98
CA ASN A 183 7.03 -14.85 -1.14
C ASN A 183 5.71 -15.09 -1.90
N THR A 184 5.77 -15.93 -2.94
CA THR A 184 4.61 -16.29 -3.75
C THR A 184 3.65 -17.22 -2.99
N THR A 185 2.41 -17.32 -3.45
CA THR A 185 1.40 -18.27 -2.93
C THR A 185 1.91 -19.70 -2.83
N GLN A 186 2.68 -20.17 -3.82
CA GLN A 186 3.29 -21.51 -3.81
C GLN A 186 4.31 -21.67 -2.68
N ARG A 187 5.11 -20.63 -2.41
CA ARG A 187 6.07 -20.66 -1.29
C ARG A 187 5.34 -20.65 0.04
N VAL A 188 4.30 -19.83 0.17
CA VAL A 188 3.40 -19.80 1.35
C VAL A 188 2.85 -21.20 1.61
N ALA A 189 2.24 -21.83 0.61
CA ALA A 189 1.75 -23.20 0.73
C ALA A 189 2.84 -24.22 1.12
N SER A 190 4.08 -24.03 0.65
CA SER A 190 5.20 -24.92 0.95
C SER A 190 5.65 -24.84 2.42
N TYR A 191 5.88 -23.64 2.97
CA TYR A 191 6.34 -23.53 4.36
C TYR A 191 5.22 -23.72 5.38
N THR A 192 3.97 -23.38 5.06
CA THR A 192 2.83 -23.61 5.95
C THR A 192 2.48 -25.10 6.10
N LYS A 193 2.78 -25.94 5.09
CA LYS A 193 2.74 -27.40 5.23
C LYS A 193 3.75 -27.91 6.26
N LYS A 194 4.93 -27.29 6.33
CA LYS A 194 6.00 -27.66 7.29
C LYS A 194 5.79 -27.05 8.67
N ILE A 195 5.12 -25.91 8.74
CA ILE A 195 4.89 -25.14 9.98
C ILE A 195 3.37 -24.92 10.11
N PRO A 196 2.62 -25.89 10.68
CA PRO A 196 1.16 -25.81 10.75
C PRO A 196 0.62 -24.57 11.48
N ARG A 197 1.38 -24.00 12.42
CA ARG A 197 1.02 -22.74 13.11
C ARG A 197 0.85 -21.55 12.16
N LEU A 198 1.44 -21.61 10.98
CA LEU A 198 1.36 -20.57 9.96
C LEU A 198 0.27 -20.85 8.91
N SER A 199 -0.54 -21.92 9.06
CA SER A 199 -1.55 -22.29 8.06
C SER A 199 -2.59 -21.19 7.81
N PHE A 200 -2.83 -20.31 8.78
CA PHE A 200 -3.71 -19.15 8.61
C PHE A 200 -3.27 -18.23 7.47
N LEU A 201 -1.96 -18.13 7.19
CA LEU A 201 -1.42 -17.34 6.07
C LEU A 201 -1.85 -17.84 4.70
N GLN A 202 -2.34 -19.08 4.58
CA GLN A 202 -2.93 -19.56 3.33
C GLN A 202 -4.29 -18.91 3.02
N LYS A 203 -4.92 -18.27 4.01
CA LYS A 203 -6.21 -17.58 3.86
C LYS A 203 -6.07 -16.08 3.64
N GLU A 204 -4.86 -15.56 3.83
CA GLU A 204 -4.56 -14.13 3.68
C GLU A 204 -4.16 -13.81 2.23
N GLU A 205 -4.26 -12.53 1.87
CA GLU A 205 -3.83 -12.02 0.56
C GLU A 205 -2.32 -12.27 0.37
N PRO A 206 -1.85 -12.72 -0.79
CA PRO A 206 -0.42 -12.96 -1.00
C PRO A 206 0.41 -11.66 -1.10
N MET A 207 1.64 -11.71 -0.60
CA MET A 207 2.60 -10.58 -0.65
C MET A 207 3.05 -10.22 -2.07
N SER A 208 3.13 -11.20 -2.95
CA SER A 208 3.61 -11.02 -4.32
C SER A 208 2.83 -11.93 -5.24
N GLU A 209 2.06 -11.32 -6.13
CA GLU A 209 1.30 -12.00 -7.16
C GLU A 209 1.93 -11.74 -8.52
N PHE A 210 2.62 -12.75 -9.04
CA PHE A 210 2.94 -12.78 -10.47
C PHE A 210 1.68 -13.20 -11.22
N GLY A 211 0.83 -12.23 -11.55
CA GLY A 211 -0.28 -12.42 -12.47
C GLY A 211 0.22 -12.54 -13.92
N TYR A 212 -0.42 -13.40 -14.71
CA TYR A 212 -0.29 -13.41 -16.15
C TYR A 212 -0.86 -12.13 -16.73
N LYS A 213 -0.08 -11.47 -17.58
CA LYS A 213 -0.51 -10.26 -18.29
C LYS A 213 -1.33 -10.66 -19.52
N TYR A 214 -2.57 -10.23 -19.56
CA TYR A 214 -3.44 -10.36 -20.73
C TYR A 214 -3.38 -9.07 -21.54
N LYS A 215 -3.19 -9.20 -22.85
CA LYS A 215 -3.31 -8.12 -23.81
C LYS A 215 -4.46 -8.47 -24.72
N ASP A 216 -5.55 -7.73 -24.59
CA ASP A 216 -6.76 -7.92 -25.37
C ASP A 216 -7.04 -6.66 -26.20
N PRO A 217 -7.31 -6.76 -27.51
CA PRO A 217 -7.56 -5.59 -28.36
C PRO A 217 -8.76 -4.74 -27.93
N GLU A 218 -9.78 -5.33 -27.30
CA GLU A 218 -11.05 -4.67 -26.95
C GLU A 218 -11.02 -4.17 -25.50
N ILE A 219 -10.44 -4.95 -24.59
CA ILE A 219 -10.40 -4.63 -23.15
C ILE A 219 -9.16 -3.77 -22.80
N GLY A 220 -8.04 -4.03 -23.47
CA GLY A 220 -6.74 -3.46 -23.15
C GLY A 220 -5.85 -4.44 -22.37
N ILE A 221 -5.26 -3.99 -21.27
CA ILE A 221 -4.36 -4.81 -20.45
C ILE A 221 -5.02 -5.10 -19.11
N PHE A 222 -5.10 -6.38 -18.74
CA PHE A 222 -5.46 -6.80 -17.39
C PHE A 222 -4.55 -7.94 -16.93
N TYR A 223 -4.62 -8.27 -15.64
CA TYR A 223 -3.81 -9.30 -15.00
C TYR A 223 -4.71 -10.35 -14.35
N SER A 224 -4.34 -11.62 -14.48
CA SER A 224 -5.01 -12.74 -13.81
C SER A 224 -3.97 -13.70 -13.24
N ARG A 225 -4.25 -14.31 -12.10
CA ARG A 225 -3.45 -15.37 -11.45
C ARG A 225 -3.47 -16.67 -12.24
N LEU A 226 -4.42 -16.82 -13.15
CA LEU A 226 -4.54 -17.99 -14.01
C LEU A 226 -3.93 -17.70 -15.38
N SER A 227 -3.28 -18.71 -15.96
CA SER A 227 -2.85 -18.63 -17.36
C SER A 227 -4.09 -18.67 -18.27
N PRO A 228 -4.02 -18.15 -19.51
CA PRO A 228 -5.15 -18.18 -20.45
C PRO A 228 -5.79 -19.56 -20.60
N LYS A 229 -4.95 -20.60 -20.70
CA LYS A 229 -5.37 -21.99 -20.80
C LYS A 229 -6.04 -22.49 -19.53
N ASN A 230 -5.50 -22.15 -18.35
CA ASN A 230 -6.07 -22.59 -17.07
C ASN A 230 -7.37 -21.88 -16.76
N LEU A 231 -7.47 -20.59 -17.09
CA LEU A 231 -8.68 -19.80 -16.90
C LEU A 231 -9.83 -20.38 -17.71
N GLN A 232 -9.64 -20.55 -19.03
CA GLN A 232 -10.64 -21.18 -19.91
C GLN A 232 -10.98 -22.62 -19.50
N LYS A 233 -9.96 -23.43 -19.17
CA LYS A 233 -10.17 -24.82 -18.73
C LYS A 233 -11.01 -24.87 -17.45
N THR A 234 -10.73 -23.99 -16.49
CA THR A 234 -11.40 -23.96 -15.19
C THR A 234 -12.84 -23.50 -15.34
N ASP A 235 -13.07 -22.44 -16.12
CA ASP A 235 -14.42 -21.97 -16.46
C ASP A 235 -15.25 -23.08 -17.12
N ASN A 236 -14.68 -23.76 -18.13
CA ASN A 236 -15.35 -24.85 -18.84
C ASN A 236 -15.72 -26.02 -17.92
N LEU A 237 -14.81 -26.44 -17.05
CA LEU A 237 -14.97 -27.64 -16.23
C LEU A 237 -15.88 -27.43 -15.02
N ARG A 238 -15.86 -26.22 -14.43
CA ARG A 238 -16.52 -25.95 -13.15
C ARG A 238 -17.67 -24.93 -13.24
N ARG A 239 -18.06 -24.50 -14.45
CA ARG A 239 -19.13 -23.50 -14.67
C ARG A 239 -20.38 -23.71 -13.83
N GLU A 240 -20.93 -24.93 -13.75
CA GLU A 240 -22.17 -25.18 -13.01
C GLU A 240 -21.98 -24.95 -11.51
N GLN A 241 -20.88 -25.49 -10.97
CA GLN A 241 -20.53 -25.36 -9.56
C GLN A 241 -20.31 -23.90 -9.19
N TYR A 242 -19.57 -23.16 -10.03
CA TYR A 242 -19.25 -21.77 -9.78
C TYR A 242 -20.46 -20.84 -9.94
N ALA A 243 -21.30 -21.09 -10.94
CA ALA A 243 -22.57 -20.39 -11.08
C ALA A 243 -23.48 -20.62 -9.85
N GLN A 244 -23.57 -21.86 -9.36
CA GLN A 244 -24.34 -22.18 -8.17
C GLN A 244 -23.80 -21.44 -6.93
N ILE A 245 -22.49 -21.48 -6.69
CA ILE A 245 -21.85 -20.75 -5.59
C ILE A 245 -22.15 -19.25 -5.67
N LEU A 246 -22.12 -18.66 -6.86
CA LEU A 246 -22.47 -17.25 -7.05
C LEU A 246 -23.94 -16.98 -6.74
N ASN A 247 -24.85 -17.84 -7.19
CA ASN A 247 -26.28 -17.71 -6.96
C ASN A 247 -26.65 -17.84 -5.47
N GLU A 248 -25.95 -18.71 -4.74
CA GLU A 248 -26.13 -18.88 -3.29
C GLU A 248 -25.44 -17.80 -2.45
N SER A 249 -24.53 -17.01 -3.06
CA SER A 249 -23.73 -16.01 -2.36
C SER A 249 -24.18 -14.56 -2.61
N VAL A 250 -25.36 -14.36 -3.20
CA VAL A 250 -25.91 -13.02 -3.50
C VAL A 250 -25.99 -12.15 -2.25
N ASP A 251 -26.48 -12.71 -1.16
CA ASP A 251 -26.65 -12.01 0.12
C ASP A 251 -25.45 -12.17 1.06
N LYS A 252 -24.41 -12.91 0.65
CA LYS A 252 -23.21 -13.08 1.47
C LYS A 252 -22.38 -11.80 1.44
N ASP A 253 -21.82 -11.46 2.60
CA ASP A 253 -20.84 -10.40 2.74
C ASP A 253 -19.64 -10.65 1.81
N TYR A 254 -19.24 -9.63 1.05
CA TYR A 254 -18.18 -9.72 0.06
C TYR A 254 -16.84 -10.13 0.68
N GLU A 255 -16.50 -9.57 1.85
CA GLU A 255 -15.25 -9.92 2.53
C GLU A 255 -15.28 -11.37 3.03
N GLN A 256 -16.43 -11.83 3.54
CA GLN A 256 -16.60 -13.23 3.93
C GLN A 256 -16.44 -14.18 2.74
N PHE A 257 -16.99 -13.82 1.58
CA PHE A 257 -16.83 -14.60 0.36
C PHE A 257 -15.36 -14.75 -0.04
N LEU A 258 -14.60 -13.64 -0.05
CA LEU A 258 -13.18 -13.69 -0.42
C LEU A 258 -12.31 -14.45 0.58
N ARG A 259 -12.69 -14.53 1.86
CA ARG A 259 -12.02 -15.40 2.85
C ARG A 259 -12.25 -16.88 2.56
N GLU A 260 -13.46 -17.24 2.15
CA GLU A 260 -13.86 -18.61 1.79
C GLU A 260 -13.19 -19.04 0.48
N TYR A 261 -13.26 -18.19 -0.54
CA TYR A 261 -12.66 -18.38 -1.86
C TYR A 261 -11.49 -17.39 -2.06
N ASN A 262 -10.40 -17.63 -1.32
CA ASN A 262 -9.21 -16.79 -1.39
C ASN A 262 -8.31 -17.14 -2.60
N PRO A 263 -7.32 -16.28 -2.94
CA PRO A 263 -6.46 -16.50 -4.10
C PRO A 263 -5.71 -17.82 -4.13
N ILE A 264 -5.48 -18.45 -2.97
CA ILE A 264 -4.72 -19.70 -2.82
C ILE A 264 -5.65 -20.92 -2.94
N ALA A 265 -6.82 -20.87 -2.31
CA ALA A 265 -7.77 -21.97 -2.28
C ALA A 265 -8.54 -22.12 -3.60
N ASP A 266 -9.01 -21.00 -4.17
CA ASP A 266 -9.71 -20.99 -5.46
C ASP A 266 -9.49 -19.65 -6.18
N SER A 267 -8.36 -19.56 -6.90
CA SER A 267 -7.98 -18.35 -7.63
C SER A 267 -9.01 -17.95 -8.70
N PHE A 268 -9.72 -18.92 -9.27
CA PHE A 268 -10.74 -18.64 -10.30
C PHE A 268 -11.95 -17.95 -9.68
N MET A 269 -12.51 -18.55 -8.63
CA MET A 269 -13.68 -18.00 -7.96
C MET A 269 -13.38 -16.65 -7.31
N HIS A 270 -12.19 -16.50 -6.72
CA HIS A 270 -11.72 -15.23 -6.19
C HIS A 270 -11.74 -14.13 -7.26
N GLU A 271 -11.09 -14.36 -8.41
CA GLU A 271 -11.01 -13.35 -9.48
C GLU A 271 -12.35 -13.05 -10.11
N LEU A 272 -13.15 -14.09 -10.36
CA LEU A 272 -14.51 -13.95 -10.85
C LEU A 272 -15.32 -13.01 -9.96
N ARG A 273 -15.28 -13.22 -8.64
CA ARG A 273 -16.02 -12.39 -7.68
C ARG A 273 -15.48 -10.96 -7.64
N VAL A 274 -14.16 -10.77 -7.70
CA VAL A 274 -13.53 -9.44 -7.73
C VAL A 274 -13.98 -8.65 -8.97
N HIS A 275 -13.98 -9.27 -10.15
CA HIS A 275 -14.43 -8.62 -11.38
C HIS A 275 -15.93 -8.26 -11.34
N ILE A 276 -16.79 -9.16 -10.83
CA ILE A 276 -18.22 -8.89 -10.61
C ILE A 276 -18.39 -7.67 -9.68
N PHE A 277 -17.73 -7.69 -8.53
CA PHE A 277 -17.84 -6.62 -7.54
C PHE A 277 -17.38 -5.28 -8.11
N ARG A 278 -16.23 -5.26 -8.78
CA ARG A 278 -15.70 -4.03 -9.42
C ARG A 278 -16.67 -3.49 -10.47
N ARG A 279 -17.19 -4.35 -11.35
CA ARG A 279 -18.20 -3.96 -12.35
C ARG A 279 -19.39 -3.28 -11.69
N ASP A 280 -19.99 -3.94 -10.70
CA ASP A 280 -21.23 -3.49 -10.08
C ASP A 280 -21.04 -2.21 -9.24
N GLU A 281 -19.93 -2.12 -8.50
CA GLU A 281 -19.59 -0.92 -7.72
C GLU A 281 -19.30 0.30 -8.59
N TYR A 282 -18.54 0.14 -9.68
CA TYR A 282 -18.28 1.26 -10.59
C TYR A 282 -19.54 1.65 -11.36
N PHE A 283 -20.40 0.69 -11.73
CA PHE A 283 -21.69 1.00 -12.33
C PHE A 283 -22.58 1.82 -11.38
N LYS A 284 -22.65 1.43 -10.10
CA LYS A 284 -23.38 2.17 -9.06
C LYS A 284 -22.82 3.58 -8.86
N LYS A 285 -21.49 3.74 -8.81
CA LYS A 285 -20.83 5.06 -8.72
C LYS A 285 -21.15 5.95 -9.92
N GLY A 286 -21.17 5.37 -11.13
CA GLY A 286 -21.58 6.06 -12.36
C GLY A 286 -23.03 6.55 -12.32
N LYS A 287 -23.94 5.76 -11.72
CA LYS A 287 -25.34 6.17 -11.49
C LYS A 287 -25.46 7.31 -10.48
N SER A 288 -24.68 7.28 -9.40
CA SER A 288 -24.78 8.25 -8.30
C SER A 288 -24.05 9.57 -8.53
N THR A 289 -22.99 9.60 -9.36
CA THR A 289 -22.22 10.83 -9.56
C THR A 289 -22.92 11.80 -10.53
N SER A 290 -22.91 13.10 -10.18
CA SER A 290 -23.43 14.18 -11.03
C SER A 290 -22.35 14.75 -11.97
N ASN A 291 -21.07 14.50 -11.69
CA ASN A 291 -19.97 14.97 -12.52
C ASN A 291 -19.87 14.14 -13.80
N LEU A 292 -20.02 14.79 -14.96
CA LEU A 292 -20.04 14.11 -16.26
C LEU A 292 -18.74 13.37 -16.59
N ASN A 293 -17.58 13.91 -16.18
CA ASN A 293 -16.28 13.29 -16.46
C ASN A 293 -16.08 12.03 -15.62
N GLU A 294 -16.34 12.11 -14.31
CA GLU A 294 -16.29 10.94 -13.42
C GLU A 294 -17.32 9.88 -13.82
N LYS A 295 -18.51 10.31 -14.24
CA LYS A 295 -19.56 9.41 -14.71
C LYS A 295 -19.10 8.57 -15.92
N LYS A 296 -18.50 9.23 -16.91
CA LYS A 296 -17.92 8.55 -18.08
C LYS A 296 -16.81 7.57 -17.68
N GLU A 297 -15.93 7.98 -16.76
CA GLU A 297 -14.85 7.13 -16.28
C GLU A 297 -15.37 5.88 -15.55
N PHE A 298 -16.32 6.05 -14.63
CA PHE A 298 -16.91 4.94 -13.88
C PHE A 298 -17.66 3.95 -14.79
N TYR A 299 -18.44 4.43 -15.75
CA TYR A 299 -19.09 3.54 -16.71
C TYR A 299 -18.11 2.85 -17.63
N LEU A 300 -17.03 3.53 -18.05
CA LEU A 300 -15.98 2.90 -18.85
C LEU A 300 -15.29 1.76 -18.08
N ILE A 301 -15.01 1.96 -16.78
CA ILE A 301 -14.44 0.91 -15.93
C ILE A 301 -15.42 -0.25 -15.83
N ALA A 302 -16.69 0.01 -15.48
CA ALA A 302 -17.70 -1.05 -15.36
C ALA A 302 -17.86 -1.84 -16.66
N TYR A 303 -17.92 -1.15 -17.80
CA TYR A 303 -17.99 -1.78 -19.12
C TYR A 303 -16.79 -2.70 -19.39
N LYS A 304 -15.56 -2.23 -19.10
CA LYS A 304 -14.36 -3.05 -19.28
C LYS A 304 -14.31 -4.27 -18.35
N GLU A 305 -14.73 -4.12 -17.10
CA GLU A 305 -14.87 -5.25 -16.18
C GLU A 305 -15.91 -6.26 -16.69
N ASN A 306 -17.02 -5.79 -17.27
CA ASN A 306 -18.01 -6.68 -17.89
C ASN A 306 -17.44 -7.42 -19.12
N LEU A 307 -16.66 -6.75 -19.98
CA LEU A 307 -16.00 -7.43 -21.11
C LEU A 307 -15.02 -8.52 -20.63
N ILE A 308 -14.31 -8.31 -19.52
CA ILE A 308 -13.46 -9.36 -18.92
C ILE A 308 -14.32 -10.55 -18.52
N LEU A 309 -15.43 -10.31 -17.81
CA LEU A 309 -16.36 -11.35 -17.38
C LEU A 309 -16.95 -12.12 -18.57
N GLU A 310 -17.42 -11.43 -19.61
CA GLU A 310 -18.02 -12.05 -20.80
C GLU A 310 -17.03 -12.81 -21.67
N LYS A 311 -15.75 -12.41 -21.69
CA LYS A 311 -14.74 -13.02 -22.58
C LYS A 311 -13.96 -14.14 -21.91
N TYR A 312 -13.67 -13.99 -20.62
CA TYR A 312 -12.78 -14.90 -19.89
C TYR A 312 -13.51 -15.76 -18.86
N PHE A 313 -14.60 -15.27 -18.27
CA PHE A 313 -15.39 -16.01 -17.27
C PHE A 313 -16.79 -16.38 -17.79
N SER A 314 -16.91 -16.50 -19.11
CA SER A 314 -18.18 -16.47 -19.83
C SER A 314 -19.15 -17.55 -19.36
N HIS A 315 -18.68 -18.79 -19.21
CA HIS A 315 -19.55 -19.93 -18.94
C HIS A 315 -20.08 -19.94 -17.51
N SER A 316 -19.26 -19.53 -16.54
CA SER A 316 -19.70 -19.37 -15.15
C SER A 316 -20.65 -18.18 -15.00
N ILE A 317 -20.37 -17.06 -15.68
CA ILE A 317 -21.21 -15.85 -15.60
C ILE A 317 -22.57 -16.05 -16.25
N GLU A 318 -22.62 -16.63 -17.45
CA GLU A 318 -23.86 -16.85 -18.22
C GLU A 318 -24.90 -17.65 -17.42
N LYS A 319 -24.46 -18.54 -16.54
CA LYS A 319 -25.31 -19.38 -15.70
C LYS A 319 -25.60 -18.81 -14.32
N SER A 320 -24.99 -17.66 -13.99
CA SER A 320 -25.15 -17.00 -12.71
C SER A 320 -26.17 -15.86 -12.80
N VAL A 321 -26.70 -15.46 -11.64
CA VAL A 321 -27.53 -14.25 -11.49
C VAL A 321 -26.78 -12.94 -11.80
N TYR A 322 -25.46 -12.99 -11.97
CA TYR A 322 -24.62 -11.83 -12.25
C TYR A 322 -24.44 -11.55 -13.75
N HIS A 323 -25.10 -12.32 -14.63
CA HIS A 323 -25.13 -12.04 -16.05
C HIS A 323 -25.82 -10.70 -16.35
N TRP A 324 -25.15 -9.80 -17.09
CA TRP A 324 -25.79 -8.60 -17.62
C TRP A 324 -26.48 -8.94 -18.93
N HIS A 325 -27.80 -8.75 -18.98
CA HIS A 325 -28.53 -8.82 -20.25
C HIS A 325 -28.12 -7.64 -21.14
N LYS A 326 -28.11 -7.85 -22.46
CA LYS A 326 -27.69 -6.86 -23.48
C LYS A 326 -28.52 -5.56 -23.51
N ASP A 327 -29.52 -5.44 -22.65
CA ASP A 327 -30.43 -4.30 -22.54
C ASP A 327 -30.00 -3.27 -21.46
N ILE A 328 -28.85 -3.50 -20.80
CA ILE A 328 -28.20 -2.60 -19.81
C ILE A 328 -27.00 -1.92 -20.46
#